data_AF-A0A2G9NF57-F1
#
_entry.id   AF-A0A2G9NF57-F1
#
_cell.length_a   1.000
_cell.length_b   1.000
_cell.length_c   1.000
_cell.angle_alpha   90.00
_cell.angle_beta   90.00
_cell.angle_gamma   90.00
#
_symmetry.space_group_name_H-M   'P 1'
#
loop_
_entity.id
_entity.type
_entity.pdbx_description
1 polymer ?
#
loop_
_entity_poly.entity_id
_entity_poly.type
_entity_poly.pdbx_seq_one_letter_code
_entity_poly.pdbx_strand_id
1 'polypeptide(L)'
;MREKMHRVNKPIKERSPSEIESELKDKGEFVQMSYLQRALDSGLDFETKKYVLIRLSKIYENKGMYSEAAKCIRNAADINTTFRGQITDYMKAVELYVRADMHHEADRIFSQALALGNGKEKMQMKTALKDYYLTNARRYMNSDKRNYAKRVFEKTLTLDLEPGERREVQQTLLDLYQKLGNIKEYYQLKQKISGS
;
A
#
# COMPACT_ATOMS: atom_id res chain seq x y z
N MET A 1 18.40 -17.92 25.14
CA MET A 1 17.94 -16.71 25.84
C MET A 1 17.81 -15.60 24.81
N ARG A 2 16.60 -15.06 24.57
CA ARG A 2 16.39 -13.91 23.68
C ARG A 2 16.56 -12.63 24.50
N GLU A 3 17.57 -11.85 24.16
CA GLU A 3 17.84 -10.54 24.71
C GLU A 3 16.61 -9.64 24.49
N LYS A 4 15.96 -9.23 25.59
CA LYS A 4 14.90 -8.23 25.56
C LYS A 4 15.57 -6.88 25.31
N MET A 5 15.59 -6.44 24.04
CA MET A 5 15.88 -5.04 23.70
C MET A 5 15.00 -4.13 24.55
N HIS A 6 15.60 -3.47 25.54
CA HIS A 6 14.95 -2.42 26.31
C HIS A 6 14.62 -1.27 25.35
N ARG A 7 13.35 -1.17 24.93
CA ARG A 7 12.85 0.08 24.37
C ARG A 7 12.92 1.12 25.49
N VAL A 8 13.84 2.08 25.37
CA VAL A 8 13.86 3.26 26.21
C VAL A 8 12.60 4.06 25.88
N ASN A 9 11.49 3.71 26.54
CA ASN A 9 10.20 4.39 26.47
C ASN A 9 10.27 5.70 27.26
N LYS A 10 11.19 6.60 26.88
CA LYS A 10 11.15 7.98 27.38
C LYS A 10 10.20 8.77 26.47
N PRO A 11 9.14 9.40 27.03
CA PRO A 11 8.27 10.27 26.27
C PRO A 11 9.06 11.40 25.62
N ILE A 12 8.65 11.84 24.43
CA ILE A 12 9.21 13.05 23.83
C ILE A 12 8.64 14.30 24.50
N LYS A 13 9.38 15.42 24.43
CA LYS A 13 8.94 16.67 25.04
C LYS A 13 8.11 17.51 24.06
N GLU A 14 8.42 17.40 22.78
CA GLU A 14 7.91 18.14 21.64
C GLU A 14 6.44 17.74 21.39
N ARG A 15 5.57 18.75 21.24
CA ARG A 15 4.11 18.58 21.17
C ARG A 15 3.47 19.16 19.92
N SER A 16 4.25 19.81 19.06
CA SER A 16 3.77 20.39 17.81
C SER A 16 4.57 19.89 16.60
N PRO A 17 4.01 19.97 15.37
CA PRO A 17 4.72 19.59 14.15
C PRO A 17 6.04 20.34 13.95
N SER A 18 6.09 21.63 14.28
CA SER A 18 7.28 22.48 14.11
C SER A 18 8.41 22.09 15.07
N GLU A 19 8.10 21.81 16.34
CA GLU A 19 9.07 21.32 17.31
C GLU A 19 9.63 19.95 16.91
N ILE A 20 8.75 19.05 16.46
CA ILE A 20 9.15 17.73 15.98
C ILE A 20 10.06 17.85 14.76
N GLU A 21 9.72 18.66 13.75
CA GLU A 21 10.57 18.86 12.58
C GLU A 21 11.93 19.44 12.96
N SER A 22 11.95 20.43 13.86
CA SER A 22 13.20 21.01 14.37
C SER A 22 14.09 19.97 15.03
N GLU A 23 13.52 19.07 15.82
CA GLU A 23 14.27 18.00 16.48
C GLU A 23 14.81 16.96 15.48
N LEU A 24 14.12 16.74 14.36
CA LEU A 24 14.51 15.75 13.35
C LEU A 24 15.57 16.24 12.36
N LYS A 25 15.73 17.55 12.18
CA LYS A 25 16.50 18.18 11.09
C LYS A 25 17.90 17.60 10.88
N ASP A 26 18.63 17.36 11.97
CA ASP A 26 20.02 16.90 11.92
C ASP A 26 20.19 15.41 12.24
N LYS A 27 19.10 14.66 12.29
CA LYS A 27 19.11 13.23 12.65
C LYS A 27 19.09 12.34 11.42
N GLY A 28 19.85 11.24 11.46
CA GLY A 28 19.75 10.18 10.45
C GLY A 28 18.40 9.45 10.49
N GLU A 29 17.96 8.89 9.36
CA GLU A 29 16.63 8.28 9.20
C GLU A 29 16.28 7.22 10.26
N PHE A 30 17.23 6.40 10.71
CA PHE A 30 16.99 5.41 11.77
C PHE A 30 16.67 6.06 13.12
N VAL A 31 17.37 7.14 13.45
CA VAL A 31 17.12 7.91 14.66
C VAL A 31 15.79 8.64 14.54
N GLN A 32 15.48 9.20 13.36
CA GLN A 32 14.16 9.79 13.08
C GLN A 32 13.03 8.78 13.27
N MET A 33 13.14 7.56 12.72
CA MET A 33 12.14 6.51 12.90
C MET A 33 11.92 6.15 14.37
N SER A 34 13.01 5.91 15.11
CA SER A 34 12.91 5.59 16.53
C SER A 34 12.26 6.73 17.32
N TYR A 35 12.64 7.97 17.03
CA TYR A 35 12.06 9.16 17.65
C TYR A 35 10.55 9.26 17.37
N LEU A 36 10.15 9.17 16.09
CA LEU A 36 8.75 9.28 15.66
C LEU A 36 7.88 8.14 16.21
N GLN A 37 8.42 6.93 16.34
CA GLN A 37 7.69 5.83 17.00
C GLN A 37 7.37 6.16 18.46
N ARG A 38 8.35 6.67 19.23
CA ARG A 38 8.10 7.11 20.61
C ARG A 38 7.15 8.32 20.68
N ALA A 39 7.21 9.19 19.68
CA ALA A 39 6.31 10.35 19.59
C ALA A 39 4.84 9.90 19.57
N LEU A 40 4.52 8.85 18.81
CA LEU A 40 3.17 8.27 18.75
C LEU A 40 2.68 7.72 20.10
N ASP A 41 3.60 7.26 20.96
CA ASP A 41 3.31 6.75 22.29
C ASP A 41 3.24 7.86 23.37
N SER A 42 3.54 9.12 23.02
CA SER A 42 3.70 10.21 24.00
C SER A 42 2.42 10.98 24.31
N GLY A 43 1.27 10.64 23.72
CA GLY A 43 0.00 11.36 23.94
C GLY A 43 -0.05 12.70 23.20
N LEU A 44 0.13 12.66 21.88
CA LEU A 44 -0.01 13.81 20.99
C LEU A 44 -1.49 14.09 20.69
N ASP A 45 -1.83 15.35 20.42
CA ASP A 45 -3.12 15.72 19.84
C ASP A 45 -3.27 15.12 18.42
N PHE A 46 -4.50 15.14 17.88
CA PHE A 46 -4.79 14.50 16.60
C PHE A 46 -4.01 15.08 15.42
N GLU A 47 -3.80 16.39 15.38
CA GLU A 47 -3.10 17.06 14.27
C GLU A 47 -1.61 16.68 14.29
N THR A 48 -0.97 16.81 15.45
CA THR A 48 0.45 16.46 15.60
C THR A 48 0.66 14.96 15.39
N LYS A 49 -0.24 14.11 15.90
CA LYS A 49 -0.18 12.66 15.67
C LYS A 49 -0.28 12.32 14.18
N LYS A 50 -1.18 12.97 13.44
CA LYS A 50 -1.31 12.79 11.99
C LYS A 50 -0.03 13.18 11.26
N TYR A 51 0.54 14.33 11.60
CA TYR A 51 1.81 14.77 11.04
C TYR A 51 2.93 13.73 11.29
N VAL A 52 3.06 13.22 12.52
CA VAL A 52 4.04 12.17 12.86
C VAL A 52 3.82 10.89 12.06
N LEU A 53 2.58 10.43 11.91
CA LEU A 53 2.24 9.24 11.12
C LEU A 53 2.64 9.41 9.65
N ILE A 54 2.34 10.56 9.05
CA ILE A 54 2.70 10.86 7.65
C ILE A 54 4.22 11.00 7.49
N ARG A 55 4.91 11.60 8.45
CA ARG A 55 6.37 11.72 8.41
C ARG A 55 7.03 10.35 8.51
N LEU A 56 6.58 9.52 9.45
CA LEU A 56 7.09 8.17 9.66
C LEU A 56 6.82 7.27 8.44
N SER A 57 5.64 7.37 7.83
CA SER A 57 5.31 6.58 6.64
C SER A 57 6.22 6.90 5.45
N LYS A 58 6.63 8.16 5.27
CA LYS A 58 7.57 8.56 4.22
C LYS A 58 8.93 7.89 4.40
N ILE A 59 9.43 7.83 5.64
CA ILE A 59 10.71 7.17 5.93
C ILE A 59 10.60 5.66 5.66
N TYR A 60 9.50 5.03 6.08
CA TYR A 60 9.26 3.62 5.77
C TYR A 60 9.15 3.35 4.26
N GLU A 61 8.45 4.20 3.51
CA GLU A 61 8.31 4.06 2.06
C GLU A 61 9.67 4.16 1.35
N ASN A 62 10.51 5.12 1.75
CA ASN A 62 11.87 5.30 1.22
C ASN A 62 12.77 4.09 1.48
N LYS A 63 12.57 3.39 2.60
CA LYS A 63 13.29 2.15 2.94
C LYS A 63 12.69 0.89 2.33
N GLY A 64 11.60 1.00 1.57
CA GLY A 64 10.87 -0.14 1.02
C GLY A 64 10.04 -0.92 2.04
N MET A 65 9.83 -0.38 3.24
CA MET A 65 9.00 -0.94 4.31
C MET A 65 7.52 -0.61 4.07
N TYR A 66 6.96 -1.09 2.97
CA TYR A 66 5.65 -0.67 2.49
C TYR A 66 4.49 -1.08 3.42
N SER A 67 4.59 -2.20 4.14
CA SER A 67 3.57 -2.62 5.10
C SER A 67 3.46 -1.63 6.27
N GLU A 68 4.59 -1.20 6.83
CA GLU A 68 4.67 -0.26 7.93
C GLU A 68 4.23 1.14 7.50
N ALA A 69 4.63 1.56 6.28
CA ALA A 69 4.16 2.79 5.68
C ALA A 69 2.63 2.79 5.53
N ALA A 70 2.05 1.70 5.01
CA ALA A 70 0.60 1.57 4.82
C ALA A 70 -0.17 1.61 6.15
N LYS A 71 0.35 0.97 7.21
CA LYS A 71 -0.23 1.03 8.56
C LYS A 71 -0.24 2.46 9.11
N CYS A 72 0.85 3.21 8.93
CA CYS A 72 0.94 4.59 9.37
C CYS A 72 -0.06 5.48 8.64
N ILE A 73 -0.13 5.39 7.31
CA ILE A 73 -1.08 6.16 6.50
C ILE A 73 -2.53 5.79 6.82
N ARG A 74 -2.85 4.50 7.00
CA ARG A 74 -4.20 4.09 7.42
C ARG A 74 -4.58 4.73 8.75
N ASN A 75 -3.69 4.67 9.75
CA ASN A 75 -3.95 5.30 11.04
C ASN A 75 -4.10 6.83 10.92
N ALA A 76 -3.42 7.46 9.94
CA ALA A 76 -3.58 8.89 9.64
C ALA A 76 -4.92 9.19 8.97
N ALA A 77 -5.44 8.28 8.15
CA ALA A 77 -6.79 8.35 7.59
C ALA A 77 -7.85 8.25 8.69
N ASP A 78 -7.70 7.31 9.63
CA ASP A 78 -8.65 7.10 10.73
C ASP A 78 -8.88 8.36 11.58
N ILE A 79 -7.89 9.23 11.70
CA ILE A 79 -7.94 10.49 12.46
C ILE A 79 -8.20 11.73 11.59
N ASN A 80 -8.33 11.57 10.28
CA ASN A 80 -8.59 12.68 9.36
C ASN A 80 -10.05 13.13 9.48
N THR A 81 -10.29 14.43 9.61
CA THR A 81 -11.62 15.00 9.90
C THR A 81 -12.47 15.23 8.66
N THR A 82 -11.90 15.08 7.46
CA THR A 82 -12.62 15.33 6.19
C THR A 82 -12.72 14.06 5.37
N PHE A 83 -13.89 13.78 4.80
CA PHE A 83 -14.09 12.60 3.94
C PHE A 83 -13.10 12.55 2.76
N ARG A 84 -12.87 13.70 2.10
CA ARG A 84 -11.91 13.78 0.99
C ARG A 84 -10.48 13.47 1.44
N GLY A 85 -10.08 13.97 2.60
CA GLY A 85 -8.79 13.65 3.20
C GLY A 85 -8.68 12.18 3.55
N GLN A 86 -9.71 11.60 4.18
CA GLN A 86 -9.77 10.17 4.51
C GLN A 86 -9.65 9.29 3.27
N ILE A 87 -10.40 9.59 2.20
CA ILE A 87 -10.31 8.87 0.93
C ILE A 87 -8.89 8.93 0.36
N THR A 88 -8.28 10.12 0.36
CA THR A 88 -6.91 10.31 -0.15
C THR A 88 -5.91 9.45 0.63
N ASP A 89 -5.96 9.51 1.96
CA ASP A 89 -5.06 8.76 2.83
C ASP A 89 -5.32 7.24 2.71
N TYR A 90 -6.58 6.78 2.72
CA TYR A 90 -6.90 5.36 2.52
C TYR A 90 -6.41 4.85 1.16
N MET A 91 -6.61 5.60 0.07
CA MET A 91 -6.13 5.19 -1.25
C MET A 91 -4.60 5.10 -1.31
N LYS A 92 -3.88 5.99 -0.62
CA LYS A 92 -2.42 5.86 -0.47
C LYS A 92 -2.05 4.62 0.35
N ALA A 93 -2.79 4.27 1.41
CA ALA A 93 -2.56 3.03 2.14
C ALA A 93 -2.82 1.79 1.26
N VAL A 94 -3.86 1.81 0.42
CA VAL A 94 -4.16 0.75 -0.56
C VAL A 94 -2.98 0.55 -1.52
N GLU A 95 -2.47 1.62 -2.13
CA GLU A 95 -1.28 1.58 -2.99
C GLU A 95 -0.09 0.89 -2.29
N LEU A 96 0.18 1.29 -1.04
CA LEU A 96 1.29 0.76 -0.27
C LEU A 96 1.09 -0.72 0.10
N TYR A 97 -0.13 -1.14 0.46
CA TYR A 97 -0.43 -2.56 0.70
C TYR A 97 -0.28 -3.40 -0.58
N VAL A 98 -0.71 -2.88 -1.75
CA VAL A 98 -0.47 -3.54 -3.05
C VAL A 98 1.03 -3.70 -3.30
N ARG A 99 1.82 -2.65 -3.07
CA ARG A 99 3.29 -2.68 -3.21
C ARG A 99 3.97 -3.63 -2.24
N ALA A 100 3.35 -3.91 -1.09
CA ALA A 100 3.79 -4.86 -0.08
C ALA A 100 3.30 -6.30 -0.32
N ASP A 101 2.60 -6.58 -1.43
CA ASP A 101 1.97 -7.89 -1.72
C ASP A 101 0.88 -8.31 -0.70
N MET A 102 0.30 -7.33 0.02
CA MET A 102 -0.74 -7.53 1.04
C MET A 102 -2.13 -7.26 0.46
N HIS A 103 -2.59 -8.11 -0.47
CA HIS A 103 -3.80 -7.88 -1.25
C HIS A 103 -5.09 -7.88 -0.42
N HIS A 104 -5.17 -8.73 0.60
CA HIS A 104 -6.35 -8.80 1.46
C HIS A 104 -6.53 -7.50 2.26
N GLU A 105 -5.45 -6.95 2.78
CA GLU A 105 -5.43 -5.69 3.51
C GLU A 105 -5.75 -4.53 2.55
N ALA A 106 -5.20 -4.53 1.34
CA ALA A 106 -5.54 -3.57 0.31
C ALA A 106 -7.05 -3.57 0.02
N ASP A 107 -7.66 -4.74 -0.20
CA ASP A 107 -9.09 -4.86 -0.48
C ASP A 107 -9.97 -4.36 0.69
N ARG A 108 -9.56 -4.67 1.93
CA ARG A 108 -10.26 -4.22 3.14
C ARG A 108 -10.23 -2.70 3.26
N ILE A 109 -9.06 -2.07 3.11
CA ILE A 109 -8.94 -0.61 3.20
C ILE A 109 -9.63 0.07 2.00
N PHE A 110 -9.56 -0.52 0.81
CA PHE A 110 -10.25 -0.01 -0.36
C PHE A 110 -11.77 0.03 -0.17
N SER A 111 -12.33 -0.99 0.46
CA SER A 111 -13.76 -1.03 0.81
C SER A 111 -14.14 0.10 1.78
N GLN A 112 -13.27 0.44 2.73
CA GLN A 112 -13.47 1.61 3.61
C GLN A 112 -13.43 2.93 2.82
N ALA A 113 -12.48 3.08 1.89
CA ALA A 113 -12.41 4.26 1.02
C ALA A 113 -13.68 4.40 0.14
N LEU A 114 -14.14 3.30 -0.45
CA LEU A 114 -15.38 3.28 -1.24
C LEU A 114 -16.60 3.68 -0.39
N ALA A 115 -16.68 3.31 0.88
CA ALA A 115 -17.80 3.67 1.73
C ALA A 115 -17.94 5.19 1.93
N LEU A 116 -16.83 5.94 1.82
CA LEU A 116 -16.80 7.39 1.97
C LEU A 116 -17.10 8.15 0.67
N GLY A 117 -16.83 7.53 -0.49
CA GLY A 117 -16.90 8.21 -1.78
C GLY A 117 -18.31 8.28 -2.38
N ASN A 118 -18.56 9.35 -3.14
CA ASN A 118 -19.72 9.44 -4.03
C ASN A 118 -19.51 8.60 -5.32
N GLY A 119 -20.51 8.55 -6.21
CA GLY A 119 -20.45 7.74 -7.43
C GLY A 119 -19.24 8.04 -8.33
N LYS A 120 -18.90 9.32 -8.51
CA LYS A 120 -17.74 9.73 -9.33
C LYS A 120 -16.43 9.35 -8.65
N GLU A 121 -16.30 9.59 -7.36
CA GLU A 121 -15.10 9.22 -6.59
C GLU A 121 -14.89 7.70 -6.56
N LYS A 122 -15.97 6.92 -6.41
CA LYS A 122 -15.93 5.45 -6.48
C LYS A 122 -15.39 4.94 -7.81
N MET A 123 -15.82 5.52 -8.92
CA MET A 123 -15.28 5.17 -10.23
C MET A 123 -13.79 5.50 -10.34
N GLN A 124 -13.38 6.69 -9.91
CA GLN A 124 -11.97 7.10 -9.90
C GLN A 124 -11.10 6.18 -9.02
N MET A 125 -11.60 5.83 -7.82
CA MET A 125 -10.93 4.90 -6.91
C MET A 125 -10.76 3.50 -7.51
N LYS A 126 -11.79 2.98 -8.20
CA LYS A 126 -11.70 1.69 -8.91
C LYS A 126 -10.65 1.72 -10.02
N THR A 127 -10.60 2.80 -10.81
CA THR A 127 -9.56 2.98 -11.83
C THR A 127 -8.17 3.00 -11.20
N ALA A 128 -7.97 3.80 -10.14
CA ALA A 128 -6.69 3.86 -9.44
C ALA A 128 -6.26 2.50 -8.86
N LEU A 129 -7.19 1.70 -8.33
CA LEU A 129 -6.88 0.36 -7.85
C LEU A 129 -6.32 -0.54 -8.96
N LYS A 130 -6.95 -0.53 -10.15
CA LYS A 130 -6.45 -1.27 -11.32
C LYS A 130 -5.03 -0.82 -11.68
N ASP A 131 -4.79 0.48 -11.71
CA ASP A 131 -3.49 1.06 -12.04
C ASP A 131 -2.41 0.65 -11.03
N TYR A 132 -2.72 0.61 -9.73
CA TYR A 132 -1.81 0.15 -8.69
C TYR A 132 -1.38 -1.30 -8.90
N TYR A 133 -2.34 -2.19 -9.15
CA TYR A 133 -2.05 -3.61 -9.41
C TYR A 133 -1.26 -3.81 -10.70
N LEU A 134 -1.65 -3.17 -11.81
CA LEU A 134 -0.95 -3.27 -13.09
C LEU A 134 0.48 -2.72 -13.02
N THR A 135 0.66 -1.56 -12.37
CA THR A 135 1.99 -0.97 -12.17
C THR A 135 2.87 -1.88 -11.31
N ASN A 136 2.32 -2.47 -10.25
CA ASN A 136 3.04 -3.40 -9.40
C ASN A 136 3.44 -4.69 -10.15
N ALA A 137 2.54 -5.25 -10.96
CA ALA A 137 2.83 -6.42 -11.80
C ALA A 137 3.96 -6.13 -12.79
N ARG A 138 3.91 -4.98 -13.49
CA ARG A 138 4.95 -4.53 -14.42
C ARG A 138 6.29 -4.32 -13.72
N ARG A 139 6.29 -3.78 -12.50
CA ARG A 139 7.52 -3.66 -11.67
C ARG A 139 8.15 -5.03 -11.41
N TYR A 140 7.36 -6.05 -11.10
CA TYR A 140 7.86 -7.41 -10.94
C TYR A 140 8.38 -8.01 -12.24
N MET A 141 7.70 -7.76 -13.37
CA MET A 141 8.20 -8.17 -14.70
C MET A 141 9.57 -7.57 -15.00
N ASN A 142 9.73 -6.26 -14.77
CA ASN A 142 10.98 -5.54 -15.01
C ASN A 142 12.13 -5.99 -14.09
N SER A 143 11.80 -6.62 -12.95
CA SER A 143 12.78 -7.18 -12.00
C SER A 143 12.98 -8.69 -12.17
N ASP A 144 12.47 -9.28 -13.26
CA ASP A 144 12.43 -10.72 -13.55
C ASP A 144 11.80 -11.60 -12.45
N LYS A 145 10.96 -10.99 -11.59
CA LYS A 145 10.21 -11.66 -10.52
C LYS A 145 8.91 -12.26 -11.07
N ARG A 146 9.01 -13.15 -12.06
CA ARG A 146 7.88 -13.68 -12.85
C ARG A 146 6.78 -14.31 -12.02
N ASN A 147 7.12 -15.09 -10.99
CA ASN A 147 6.12 -15.68 -10.08
C ASN A 147 5.32 -14.62 -9.31
N TYR A 148 5.96 -13.53 -8.88
CA TYR A 148 5.25 -12.42 -8.22
C TYR A 148 4.36 -11.68 -9.23
N ALA A 149 4.89 -11.36 -10.41
CA ALA A 149 4.09 -10.74 -11.47
C ALA A 149 2.84 -11.55 -11.81
N LYS A 150 2.98 -12.87 -11.95
CA LYS A 150 1.87 -13.81 -12.19
C LYS A 150 0.78 -13.69 -11.13
N ARG A 151 1.11 -13.77 -9.84
CA ARG A 151 0.14 -13.64 -8.74
C ARG A 151 -0.61 -12.30 -8.78
N VAL A 152 0.12 -11.23 -9.06
CA VAL A 152 -0.49 -9.89 -9.15
C VAL A 152 -1.43 -9.82 -10.34
N PHE A 153 -1.07 -10.35 -11.52
CA PHE A 153 -1.97 -10.40 -12.67
C PHE A 153 -3.20 -11.30 -12.44
N GLU A 154 -3.04 -12.45 -11.77
CA GLU A 154 -4.15 -13.32 -11.35
C GLU A 154 -5.11 -12.54 -10.45
N LYS A 155 -4.58 -11.76 -9.49
CA LYS A 155 -5.38 -10.87 -8.65
C LYS A 155 -6.06 -9.76 -9.47
N THR A 156 -5.38 -9.16 -10.43
CA THR A 156 -5.95 -8.13 -11.32
C THR A 156 -7.16 -8.67 -12.09
N LEU A 157 -7.16 -9.93 -12.52
CA LEU A 157 -8.31 -10.53 -13.22
C LEU A 157 -9.58 -10.65 -12.37
N THR A 158 -9.47 -10.60 -11.04
CA THR A 158 -10.63 -10.59 -10.13
C THR A 158 -11.26 -9.20 -10.03
N LEU A 159 -10.64 -8.17 -10.61
CA LEU A 159 -11.18 -6.82 -10.66
C LEU A 159 -12.14 -6.64 -11.85
N ASP A 160 -12.90 -5.56 -11.77
CA ASP A 160 -13.79 -5.11 -12.85
C ASP A 160 -12.97 -4.42 -13.95
N LEU A 161 -12.45 -5.24 -14.86
CA LEU A 161 -11.61 -4.82 -15.99
C LEU A 161 -12.46 -4.61 -17.25
N GLU A 162 -12.14 -3.55 -17.98
CA GLU A 162 -12.67 -3.33 -19.33
C GLU A 162 -12.24 -4.48 -20.25
N PRO A 163 -13.00 -4.80 -21.31
CA PRO A 163 -12.68 -5.92 -22.20
C PRO A 163 -11.26 -5.87 -22.77
N GLY A 164 -10.75 -4.68 -23.10
CA GLY A 164 -9.37 -4.48 -23.57
C GLY A 164 -8.33 -4.80 -22.49
N GLU A 165 -8.47 -4.20 -21.31
CA GLU A 165 -7.60 -4.44 -20.14
C GLU A 165 -7.57 -5.93 -19.77
N ARG A 166 -8.75 -6.57 -19.77
CA ARG A 166 -8.88 -7.99 -19.47
C ARG A 166 -8.08 -8.84 -20.47
N ARG A 167 -8.21 -8.58 -21.77
CA ARG A 167 -7.45 -9.30 -22.80
C ARG A 167 -5.94 -9.14 -22.63
N GLU A 168 -5.47 -7.92 -22.34
CA GLU A 168 -4.04 -7.66 -22.10
C GLU A 168 -3.50 -8.46 -20.91
N VAL A 169 -4.22 -8.44 -19.78
CA VAL A 169 -3.84 -9.19 -18.58
C VAL A 169 -3.85 -10.70 -18.86
N GLN A 170 -4.88 -11.20 -19.54
CA GLN A 170 -5.00 -12.61 -19.91
C GLN A 170 -3.86 -13.07 -20.82
N GLN A 171 -3.53 -12.28 -21.85
CA GLN A 171 -2.43 -12.60 -22.77
C GLN A 171 -1.08 -12.61 -22.05
N THR A 172 -0.86 -11.66 -21.15
CA THR A 172 0.35 -11.61 -20.33
C THR A 172 0.44 -12.82 -19.39
N LEU A 173 -0.67 -13.24 -18.80
CA LEU A 173 -0.73 -14.44 -17.95
C LEU A 173 -0.44 -15.72 -18.73
N LEU A 174 -0.94 -15.86 -19.96
CA LEU A 174 -0.62 -17.01 -20.82
C LEU A 174 0.90 -17.11 -21.07
N ASP A 175 1.56 -16.00 -21.41
CA ASP A 175 3.02 -15.95 -21.58
C ASP A 175 3.76 -16.33 -20.29
N LEU A 176 3.31 -15.79 -19.15
CA LEU A 176 3.88 -16.13 -17.83
C LEU A 176 3.70 -17.60 -17.48
N TYR A 177 2.51 -18.16 -17.68
CA TYR A 177 2.26 -19.58 -17.41
C TYR A 177 3.14 -20.48 -18.27
N GLN A 178 3.29 -20.16 -19.56
CA GLN A 178 4.17 -20.90 -20.46
C GLN A 178 5.64 -20.83 -20.00
N LYS A 179 6.14 -19.63 -19.67
CA LYS A 179 7.52 -19.41 -19.20
C LYS A 179 7.82 -20.06 -17.84
N LEU A 180 6.81 -20.24 -17.00
CA LEU A 180 6.92 -20.84 -15.67
C LEU A 180 6.55 -22.34 -15.66
N GLY A 181 6.15 -22.92 -16.79
CA GLY A 181 5.74 -24.32 -16.89
C GLY A 181 4.39 -24.63 -16.22
N ASN A 182 3.53 -23.62 -16.00
CA ASN A 182 2.18 -23.77 -15.46
C ASN A 182 1.19 -24.21 -16.56
N ILE A 183 1.40 -25.40 -17.10
CA ILE A 183 0.70 -25.91 -18.29
C ILE A 183 -0.81 -26.04 -18.06
N LYS A 184 -1.23 -26.47 -16.86
CA LYS A 184 -2.64 -26.63 -16.51
C LYS A 184 -3.36 -25.28 -16.55
N GLU A 185 -2.83 -24.28 -15.87
CA GLU A 185 -3.38 -22.93 -15.79
C GLU A 185 -3.40 -22.27 -17.18
N TYR A 186 -2.36 -22.50 -17.99
CA TYR A 186 -2.30 -22.05 -19.38
C TYR A 186 -3.50 -22.55 -20.20
N TYR A 187 -3.76 -23.87 -20.23
CA TYR A 187 -4.85 -24.42 -21.02
C TYR A 187 -6.22 -24.00 -20.49
N GLN A 188 -6.40 -23.94 -19.17
CA GLN A 188 -7.63 -23.46 -18.55
C GLN A 188 -7.95 -22.01 -18.96
N LEU A 189 -6.94 -21.14 -18.94
CA LEU A 189 -7.11 -19.75 -19.33
C LEU A 189 -7.36 -19.62 -20.84
N LYS A 190 -6.59 -20.36 -21.66
CA LYS A 190 -6.74 -20.35 -23.13
C LYS A 190 -8.14 -20.79 -23.55
N GLN A 191 -8.67 -21.85 -22.95
CA GLN A 191 -10.03 -22.33 -23.24
C GLN A 191 -11.09 -21.28 -22.87
N LYS A 192 -10.96 -20.61 -21.72
CA LYS A 192 -11.88 -19.54 -21.32
C LYS A 192 -11.89 -18.38 -22.32
N ILE A 193 -10.72 -18.01 -22.86
CA ILE A 193 -10.60 -16.93 -23.84
C ILE A 193 -11.21 -17.33 -25.19
N SER A 194 -10.98 -18.56 -25.65
CA SER A 194 -11.49 -19.03 -26.94
C SER A 194 -12.98 -19.39 -26.95
N GLY A 195 -13.57 -19.63 -25.77
CA GLY A 195 -14.99 -19.95 -25.62
C GLY A 195 -15.88 -18.78 -25.17
N SER A 196 -15.33 -17.57 -25.03
CA SER A 196 -16.06 -16.33 -24.69
C SER A 196 -16.17 -15.43 -25.91
#